data_AF-A0A452XCE6-F1
#
_entry.id   AF-A0A452XCE6-F1
#
_cell.length_a   1.000
_cell.length_b   1.000
_cell.length_c   1.000
_cell.angle_alpha   90.00
_cell.angle_beta   90.00
_cell.angle_gamma   90.00
#
_symmetry.space_group_name_H-M   'P 1'
#
loop_
_entity.id
_entity.type
_entity.pdbx_description
1 polymer ?
#
loop_
_entity_poly.entity_id
_entity_poly.type
_entity_poly.pdbx_seq_one_letter_code
_entity_poly.pdbx_strand_id
1 'polypeptide(L)'
;MKSVSKDNQNDDSNQTFLATMRDHFGSVNCVRWAKHGRYLASESDDQAILIRERKAGSSTSEFGSGEPADIENWKVIMTLGGILQTW
;
A
#
# COMPACT_ATOMS: atom_id res chain seq x y z
N MET A 1 -11.21 31.53 -35.82
CA MET A 1 -12.17 30.69 -35.08
C MET A 1 -11.37 29.59 -34.39
N LYS A 2 -11.49 29.45 -33.07
CA LYS A 2 -10.56 28.69 -32.23
C LYS A 2 -10.66 27.18 -32.53
N SER A 3 -9.55 26.57 -32.93
CA SER A 3 -9.44 25.11 -33.01
C SER A 3 -9.37 24.58 -31.57
N VAL A 4 -10.32 23.74 -31.18
CA VAL A 4 -10.24 22.93 -29.96
C VAL A 4 -9.18 21.87 -30.22
N SER A 5 -8.00 22.06 -29.63
CA SER A 5 -7.00 21.00 -29.53
C SER A 5 -7.47 20.03 -28.46
N LYS A 6 -7.70 18.80 -28.91
CA LYS A 6 -8.07 17.66 -28.10
C LYS A 6 -6.77 17.10 -27.55
N ASP A 7 -6.44 17.44 -26.30
CA ASP A 7 -5.21 16.95 -25.67
C ASP A 7 -5.42 15.49 -25.22
N ASN A 8 -5.37 14.58 -26.20
CA ASN A 8 -5.02 13.19 -26.01
C ASN A 8 -3.49 13.10 -26.14
N GLN A 9 -2.76 12.84 -25.04
CA GLN A 9 -1.36 12.35 -24.94
C GLN A 9 -0.82 12.71 -23.53
N ASN A 10 -0.30 11.85 -22.65
CA ASN A 10 0.50 10.63 -22.81
C ASN A 10 0.25 9.65 -21.65
N ASP A 11 -0.03 8.40 -21.98
CA ASP A 11 0.05 7.25 -21.07
C ASP A 11 1.54 6.84 -20.99
N ASP A 12 2.36 7.70 -20.38
CA ASP A 12 3.75 7.38 -20.06
C ASP A 12 3.72 6.41 -18.89
N SER A 13 4.11 5.17 -19.18
CA SER A 13 4.37 4.07 -18.26
C SER A 13 5.52 4.40 -17.28
N ASN A 14 5.34 5.46 -16.49
CA ASN A 14 6.24 5.88 -15.43
C ASN A 14 5.83 5.12 -14.16
N GLN A 15 6.30 3.87 -14.07
CA GLN A 15 6.12 3.04 -12.87
C GLN A 15 6.87 3.67 -11.71
N THR A 16 6.18 4.54 -10.97
CA THR A 16 6.74 5.25 -9.83
C THR A 16 6.55 4.41 -8.58
N PHE A 17 7.61 4.31 -7.77
CA PHE A 17 7.54 3.62 -6.49
C PHE A 17 6.66 4.41 -5.51
N LEU A 18 5.53 3.83 -5.10
CA LEU A 18 4.54 4.53 -4.28
C LEU A 18 4.77 4.37 -2.78
N ALA A 19 5.03 3.14 -2.32
CA ALA A 19 5.30 2.85 -0.92
C ALA A 19 5.93 1.47 -0.68
N THR A 20 6.76 1.36 0.36
CA THR A 20 7.17 0.08 0.95
C THR A 20 6.38 -0.21 2.22
N MET A 21 5.71 -1.36 2.30
CA MET A 21 5.05 -1.82 3.53
C MET A 21 5.89 -2.96 4.14
N ARG A 22 6.46 -2.73 5.33
CA ARG A 22 7.46 -3.63 5.96
C ARG A 22 6.96 -4.31 7.24
N ASP A 23 5.65 -4.34 7.44
CA ASP A 23 5.04 -4.77 8.71
C ASP A 23 4.99 -6.29 8.92
N HIS A 24 5.18 -7.09 7.87
CA HIS A 24 5.15 -8.55 7.98
C HIS A 24 6.51 -9.11 8.43
N PHE A 25 6.46 -10.13 9.29
CA PHE A 25 7.65 -10.84 9.77
C PHE A 25 7.99 -12.07 8.90
N GLY A 26 7.06 -12.47 8.03
CA GLY A 26 7.20 -13.60 7.11
C GLY A 26 7.05 -13.16 5.64
N SER A 27 7.13 -14.15 4.76
CA SER A 27 6.87 -13.95 3.34
C SER A 27 5.41 -13.62 3.10
N VAL A 28 5.13 -12.59 2.30
CA VAL A 28 3.76 -12.25 1.89
C VAL A 28 3.33 -13.17 0.78
N ASN A 29 2.30 -13.98 1.03
CA ASN A 29 1.80 -14.96 0.07
C ASN A 29 0.65 -14.39 -0.78
N CYS A 30 -0.13 -13.47 -0.21
CA CYS A 30 -1.32 -12.96 -0.86
C CYS A 30 -1.53 -11.46 -0.57
N VAL A 31 -2.02 -10.74 -1.58
CA VAL A 31 -2.37 -9.32 -1.49
C VAL A 31 -3.68 -9.06 -2.24
N ARG A 32 -4.61 -8.33 -1.62
CA ARG A 32 -5.90 -7.96 -2.23
C ARG A 32 -6.34 -6.55 -1.89
N TRP A 33 -6.71 -5.80 -2.93
CA TRP A 33 -7.30 -4.48 -2.81
C TRP A 33 -8.81 -4.54 -2.59
N ALA A 34 -9.32 -3.68 -1.72
CA ALA A 34 -10.74 -3.38 -1.69
C ALA A 34 -11.14 -2.62 -2.96
N LYS A 35 -12.34 -2.88 -3.51
CA LYS A 35 -12.80 -2.28 -4.77
C LYS A 35 -12.82 -0.75 -4.77
N HIS A 36 -12.99 -0.14 -3.59
CA HIS A 36 -12.97 1.31 -3.42
C HIS A 36 -11.54 1.89 -3.20
N GLY A 37 -10.50 1.05 -3.23
CA GLY A 37 -9.08 1.48 -3.18
C GLY A 37 -8.57 2.06 -1.86
N ARG A 38 -9.39 2.04 -0.80
CA ARG A 38 -9.01 2.60 0.52
C ARG A 38 -8.29 1.59 1.41
N TYR A 39 -8.61 0.30 1.24
CA TYR A 39 -8.05 -0.79 2.04
C TYR A 39 -7.25 -1.75 1.18
N LEU A 40 -6.17 -2.24 1.77
CA LEU A 40 -5.31 -3.28 1.22
C LEU A 40 -5.14 -4.37 2.28
N ALA A 41 -5.49 -5.60 1.94
CA ALA A 41 -5.22 -6.76 2.78
C ALA A 41 -3.97 -7.48 2.25
N SER A 42 -3.06 -7.85 3.14
CA SER A 42 -1.99 -8.80 2.81
C SER A 42 -1.90 -9.89 3.86
N GLU A 43 -1.55 -11.09 3.43
CA GLU A 43 -1.41 -12.27 4.27
C GLU A 43 0.00 -12.84 4.11
N SER A 44 0.52 -13.38 5.21
CA SER A 44 1.91 -13.79 5.37
C SER A 44 2.02 -15.07 6.19
N ASP A 45 3.14 -15.76 6.04
CA ASP A 45 3.51 -16.94 6.83
C ASP A 45 3.61 -16.67 8.35
N ASP A 46 3.61 -15.41 8.76
CA ASP A 46 3.51 -14.99 10.16
C ASP A 46 2.13 -15.27 10.80
N GLN A 47 1.25 -15.98 10.09
CA GLN A 47 -0.12 -16.31 10.50
C GLN A 47 -0.99 -15.07 10.77
N ALA A 48 -0.61 -13.94 10.20
CA ALA A 48 -1.32 -12.68 10.31
C ALA A 48 -1.74 -12.14 8.94
N ILE A 49 -2.95 -11.61 8.91
CA ILE A 49 -3.48 -10.81 7.82
C ILE A 49 -3.47 -9.36 8.28
N LEU A 50 -2.74 -8.50 7.58
CA LEU A 50 -2.67 -7.07 7.86
C LEU A 50 -3.59 -6.32 6.92
N ILE A 51 -4.57 -5.62 7.49
CA ILE A 51 -5.41 -4.67 6.77
C ILE A 51 -4.79 -3.28 6.92
N ARG A 52 -4.45 -2.68 5.79
CA ARG A 52 -3.89 -1.34 5.70
C ARG A 52 -4.89 -0.37 5.10
N GLU A 53 -4.90 0.84 5.63
CA GLU A 53 -5.67 1.97 5.11
C GLU A 53 -4.72 3.01 4.51
N ARG A 54 -5.09 3.52 3.33
CA ARG A 54 -4.39 4.67 2.74
C ARG A 54 -4.82 5.95 3.45
N LYS A 55 -3.88 6.60 4.14
CA LYS A 55 -4.06 7.93 4.71
C LYS A 55 -3.65 9.00 3.69
N ALA A 56 -4.16 10.22 3.87
CA ALA A 56 -3.74 11.36 3.06
C ALA A 56 -2.31 11.79 3.42
N GLY A 57 -1.57 12.24 2.41
CA GLY A 57 -0.18 12.69 2.55
C GLY A 57 0.85 11.59 2.30
N SER A 58 2.10 11.99 2.36
CA SER A 58 3.28 11.13 2.22
C SER A 58 3.60 10.41 3.54
N SER A 59 4.22 9.24 3.47
CA SER A 59 4.68 8.53 4.67
C SER A 59 5.81 9.31 5.34
N THR A 60 6.08 9.01 6.61
CA THR A 60 7.28 9.51 7.28
C THR A 60 8.44 8.58 6.94
N SER A 61 9.51 9.10 6.33
CA SER A 61 10.75 8.34 6.18
C SER A 61 11.27 7.90 7.55
N GLU A 62 11.71 6.65 7.66
CA GLU A 62 12.27 6.10 8.90
C GLU A 62 13.61 6.78 9.18
N PHE A 63 13.76 7.31 10.39
CA PHE A 63 14.93 8.08 10.78
C PHE A 63 16.22 7.25 10.62
N GLY A 64 17.15 7.75 9.80
CA GLY A 64 18.42 7.08 9.52
C GLY A 64 18.40 6.11 8.34
N SER A 65 17.26 5.89 7.68
CA SER A 65 17.17 5.00 6.50
C SER A 65 17.87 5.56 5.25
N GLY A 66 17.98 6.90 5.14
CA GLY A 66 18.51 7.57 3.95
C GLY A 66 17.56 7.52 2.74
N GLU A 67 16.46 6.79 2.83
CA GLU A 67 15.47 6.65 1.77
C GLU A 67 14.47 7.81 1.78
N PRO A 68 14.02 8.28 0.60
CA PRO A 68 12.98 9.28 0.52
C PRO A 68 11.67 8.76 1.14
N ALA A 69 10.86 9.68 1.65
CA ALA A 69 9.53 9.37 2.15
C ALA A 69 8.67 8.74 1.05
N ASP A 70 7.88 7.73 1.40
CA ASP A 70 6.97 7.10 0.44
C ASP A 70 5.89 8.10 0.02
N ILE A 71 5.48 8.04 -1.24
CA ILE A 71 4.43 8.90 -1.79
C ILE A 71 3.09 8.61 -1.13
N GLU A 72 2.80 7.32 -0.87
CA GLU A 72 1.56 6.89 -0.22
C GLU A 72 1.77 6.50 1.24
N ASN A 73 0.94 7.06 2.12
CA ASN A 73 0.95 6.74 3.54
C ASN A 73 0.01 5.55 3.85
N TRP A 74 0.55 4.34 3.84
CA TRP A 74 -0.16 3.13 4.24
C TRP A 74 0.06 2.84 5.73
N LYS A 75 -1.04 2.69 6.48
CA LYS A 75 -0.99 2.34 7.90
C LYS A 75 -1.80 1.08 8.17
N VAL A 76 -1.23 0.17 8.96
CA VAL A 76 -1.96 -0.98 9.49
C VAL A 76 -3.07 -0.47 10.41
N ILE A 77 -4.31 -0.85 10.11
CA ILE A 77 -5.49 -0.52 10.93
C ILE A 77 -6.04 -1.73 11.66
N MET A 78 -5.72 -2.94 11.20
CA MET A 78 -6.21 -4.17 11.80
C MET A 78 -5.28 -5.32 11.46
N THR A 79 -5.03 -6.17 12.47
CA THR A 79 -4.32 -7.43 12.34
C THR A 79 -5.31 -8.55 12.61
N LEU A 80 -5.57 -9.40 11.63
CA LEU A 80 -6.31 -10.63 11.79
C LEU A 80 -5.31 -11.76 12.01
N GLY A 81 -5.20 -12.23 13.24
CA GLY A 81 -4.39 -13.40 13.59
C GLY A 81 -5.24 -14.65 13.74
N GLY A 82 -4.81 -15.75 13.14
CA GLY A 82 -5.40 -17.07 13.38
C GLY A 82 -4.82 -17.68 14.65
N ILE A 83 -5.37 -17.35 15.82
CA ILE A 83 -5.17 -18.18 17.02
C ILE A 83 -6.45 -19.02 17.19
N LEU A 84 -6.35 -20.30 16.81
CA LEU A 84 -7.11 -21.35 17.49
C LEU A 84 -6.63 -21.34 18.96
N GLN A 85 -7.31 -20.57 19.82
CA GLN A 85 -7.23 -20.81 21.27
C GLN A 85 -7.99 -22.14 21.44
N THR A 86 -7.25 -23.23 21.59
CA THR A 86 -7.84 -24.50 22.01
C THR A 86 -8.39 -24.30 23.43
N TRP A 87 -9.67 -24.63 23.63
CA TRP A 87 -10.35 -24.60 24.93
C TRP A 87 -9.71 -25.54 25.95
#